data_AF-A0A662GH91-F1
#
_entry.id   AF-A0A662GH91-F1
#
_cell.length_a   1.000
_cell.length_b   1.000
_cell.length_c   1.000
_cell.angle_alpha   90.00
_cell.angle_beta   90.00
_cell.angle_gamma   90.00
#
_symmetry.space_group_name_H-M   'P 1'
#
loop_
_entity.id
_entity.type
_entity.pdbx_description
1 polymer ?
#
loop_
_entity_poly.entity_id
_entity_poly.type
_entity_poly.pdbx_seq_one_letter_code
_entity_poly.pdbx_strand_id
1 'polypeptide(L)'
;SLELGIDIGYIDLVVQIGSPKSVAKGLQRIGRAGHALHKVSRGRFIAMDEDDLVELTVLVKFAEEGKIDRIRIPRNPLDVLAQHLVGMSLERKWSIHEAYELVRRSYNFHDLSWNDFISVLRYLGGYHVDLEYRSVYRKLWFDEEEGVFGRKKSARMIYFLNLGTIPEEADYDVILIKEKIKRRIGKLSEPFVERLIPGDVFVLGGRKYKVVKIKSNNVYVIEAGEEKPTVPSWIGEMLPRSWDLSIGVGEFRETLERILREKGRESAISWLKRNFKLGKHCAENIVRYFEDQLRVAGMIPTHRRIVLEEYVDELGRWCLIFHAPFGRRVNDALSRAYAYKASLLTKTNVGIGITDDGFMLIFPRGVRIRPFDLIQSIESSELREVLKEAVKGTELFANRFRHCAVRSFMILRAYKGHVISVEKRKLRAEKLLKYLGADFPIIKETFREILEDYMDVEHAEEVLRGIETGEIKVEIIKKRDLTIASPFAHNLILSAESDILTMKDRESWILSMYERIRKLVEASKKQLEQ
;
A
#
# COMPACT_ATOMS: atom_id res chain seq x y z
N SER A 1 -3.89 7.47 -20.68
CA SER A 1 -4.18 8.35 -19.53
C SER A 1 -5.01 9.53 -20.04
N LEU A 2 -6.31 9.53 -19.76
CA LEU A 2 -7.23 10.64 -20.13
C LEU A 2 -7.57 11.51 -18.90
N GLU A 3 -6.76 11.42 -17.84
CA GLU A 3 -7.09 12.01 -16.54
C GLU A 3 -6.81 13.53 -16.48
N LEU A 4 -5.78 14.00 -17.20
CA LEU A 4 -5.26 15.37 -17.11
C LEU A 4 -5.30 16.10 -18.44
N GLY A 5 -5.82 17.34 -18.40
CA GLY A 5 -5.62 18.38 -19.43
C GLY A 5 -6.21 18.16 -20.82
N ILE A 6 -6.80 17.00 -21.13
CA ILE A 6 -7.35 16.75 -22.46
C ILE A 6 -8.78 17.28 -22.53
N ASP A 7 -9.00 18.25 -23.41
CA ASP A 7 -10.31 18.67 -23.87
C ASP A 7 -10.72 17.80 -25.06
N ILE A 8 -11.73 16.93 -24.85
CA ILE A 8 -12.25 16.04 -25.89
C ILE A 8 -13.53 16.65 -26.52
N GLY A 9 -13.93 17.87 -26.13
CA GLY A 9 -14.95 18.70 -26.78
C GLY A 9 -16.41 18.24 -26.66
N TYR A 10 -16.68 16.93 -26.75
CA TYR A 10 -18.03 16.38 -26.94
C TYR A 10 -18.52 15.50 -25.78
N ILE A 11 -17.71 15.30 -24.74
CA ILE A 11 -18.09 14.43 -23.63
C ILE A 11 -19.14 15.14 -22.77
N ASP A 12 -20.32 14.53 -22.62
CA ASP A 12 -21.47 15.05 -21.88
C ASP A 12 -21.73 14.28 -20.57
N LEU A 13 -21.16 13.07 -20.43
CA LEU A 13 -21.26 12.23 -19.25
C LEU A 13 -19.98 11.43 -19.03
N VAL A 14 -19.53 11.39 -17.77
CA VAL A 14 -18.47 10.46 -17.32
C VAL A 14 -19.09 9.41 -16.41
N VAL A 15 -18.81 8.13 -16.69
CA VAL A 15 -19.21 7.01 -15.84
C VAL A 15 -17.97 6.48 -15.13
N GLN A 16 -17.95 6.59 -13.81
CA GLN A 16 -16.87 6.12 -12.95
C GLN A 16 -17.29 4.78 -12.33
N ILE A 17 -16.61 3.71 -12.73
CA ILE A 17 -16.82 2.36 -12.16
C ILE A 17 -15.87 2.20 -10.98
N GLY A 18 -16.43 1.91 -9.81
CA GLY A 18 -15.71 1.84 -8.55
C GLY A 18 -15.20 3.21 -8.06
N SER A 19 -14.78 3.26 -6.80
CA SER A 19 -14.18 4.48 -6.26
C SER A 19 -12.85 4.83 -6.95
N PRO A 20 -12.63 6.11 -7.32
CA PRO A 20 -11.33 6.61 -7.77
C PRO A 20 -10.32 6.75 -6.63
N LYS A 21 -10.69 6.42 -5.37
CA LYS A 21 -9.87 6.37 -4.16
C LYS A 21 -9.33 7.73 -3.67
N SER A 22 -9.59 8.80 -4.42
CA SER A 22 -9.28 10.19 -4.10
C SER A 22 -10.37 11.11 -4.67
N VAL A 23 -10.77 12.10 -3.88
CA VAL A 23 -11.75 13.14 -4.27
C VAL A 23 -11.21 13.95 -5.45
N ALA A 24 -9.93 14.36 -5.40
CA ALA A 24 -9.30 15.14 -6.46
C ALA A 24 -9.32 14.40 -7.81
N LYS A 25 -9.06 13.09 -7.81
CA LYS A 25 -9.14 12.27 -9.03
C LYS A 25 -10.58 12.14 -9.54
N GLY A 26 -11.54 11.95 -8.64
CA GLY A 26 -12.97 11.93 -8.99
C GLY A 26 -13.40 13.22 -9.69
N LEU A 27 -13.04 14.37 -9.13
CA LEU A 27 -13.31 15.69 -9.71
C LEU A 27 -12.63 15.89 -11.06
N GLN A 28 -11.34 15.53 -11.19
CA GLN A 28 -10.62 15.63 -12.46
C GLN A 28 -11.23 14.76 -13.58
N ARG A 29 -11.65 13.54 -13.25
CA ARG A 29 -12.30 12.64 -14.19
C ARG A 29 -13.68 13.16 -14.61
N ILE A 30 -14.51 13.59 -13.66
CA ILE A 30 -15.85 14.12 -13.96
C ILE A 30 -15.79 15.44 -14.72
N GLY A 31 -14.78 16.28 -14.43
CA GLY A 31 -14.54 17.54 -15.13
C GLY A 31 -14.23 17.40 -16.63
N ARG A 32 -14.09 16.16 -17.15
CA ARG A 32 -14.03 15.87 -18.59
C ARG A 32 -15.39 15.97 -19.26
N ALA A 33 -16.47 15.73 -18.53
CA ALA A 33 -17.83 15.96 -19.02
C ALA A 33 -18.17 17.45 -18.96
N GLY A 34 -18.76 17.97 -20.03
CA GLY A 34 -19.18 19.36 -20.11
C GLY A 34 -18.01 20.33 -19.94
N HIS A 35 -16.85 20.04 -20.54
CA HIS A 35 -15.62 20.82 -20.43
C HIS A 35 -15.71 22.16 -21.19
N ALA A 36 -16.65 23.02 -20.80
CA ALA A 36 -16.83 24.36 -21.35
C ALA A 36 -17.31 25.32 -20.26
N LEU A 37 -17.00 26.61 -20.42
CA LEU A 37 -17.49 27.65 -19.53
C LEU A 37 -19.03 27.61 -19.49
N HIS A 38 -19.61 27.64 -18.28
CA HIS A 38 -21.06 27.56 -18.01
C HIS A 38 -21.75 26.23 -18.32
N LYS A 39 -21.04 25.15 -18.66
CA LYS A 39 -21.63 23.80 -18.73
C LYS A 39 -21.50 23.08 -17.37
N VAL A 40 -22.48 22.24 -17.07
CA VAL A 40 -22.48 21.38 -15.87
C VAL A 40 -21.75 20.09 -16.19
N SER A 41 -20.71 19.76 -15.43
CA SER A 41 -20.06 18.45 -15.50
C SER A 41 -20.97 17.37 -14.90
N ARG A 42 -21.32 16.37 -15.70
CA ARG A 42 -22.17 15.25 -15.27
C ARG A 42 -21.32 14.00 -15.07
N GLY A 43 -21.38 13.45 -13.86
CA GLY A 43 -20.74 12.19 -13.48
C GLY A 43 -21.75 11.20 -12.92
N ARG A 44 -21.57 9.91 -13.21
CA ARG A 44 -22.28 8.81 -12.55
C ARG A 44 -21.27 7.85 -11.95
N PHE A 45 -21.39 7.58 -10.65
CA PHE A 45 -20.59 6.58 -9.97
C PHE A 45 -21.37 5.26 -9.89
N ILE A 46 -20.70 4.16 -10.19
CA ILE A 46 -21.25 2.80 -10.07
C ILE A 46 -20.41 2.08 -9.02
N ALA A 47 -21.01 1.82 -7.86
CA ALA A 47 -20.36 1.07 -6.79
C ALA A 47 -20.23 -0.42 -7.17
N MET A 48 -19.08 -1.00 -6.86
CA MET A 48 -18.77 -2.41 -7.13
C MET A 48 -19.17 -3.34 -6.00
N ASP A 49 -19.18 -2.83 -4.76
CA ASP A 49 -19.60 -3.54 -3.55
C ASP A 49 -20.09 -2.56 -2.48
N GLU A 50 -20.43 -3.08 -1.29
CA GLU A 50 -21.06 -2.32 -0.21
C GLU A 50 -20.08 -1.35 0.47
N ASP A 51 -18.80 -1.72 0.62
CA ASP A 51 -17.76 -0.81 1.12
C ASP A 51 -17.48 0.31 0.11
N ASP A 52 -17.39 -0.03 -1.17
CA ASP A 52 -17.22 0.93 -2.25
C ASP A 52 -18.39 1.92 -2.35
N LEU A 53 -19.63 1.46 -2.09
CA LEU A 53 -20.81 2.33 -2.01
C LEU A 53 -20.72 3.34 -0.87
N VAL A 54 -20.23 2.92 0.30
CA VAL A 54 -20.00 3.81 1.46
C VAL A 54 -18.92 4.83 1.12
N GLU A 55 -17.80 4.39 0.56
CA GLU A 55 -16.69 5.26 0.17
C GLU A 55 -17.13 6.31 -0.87
N LEU A 56 -17.84 5.89 -1.92
CA LEU A 56 -18.38 6.78 -2.95
C LEU A 56 -19.37 7.80 -2.39
N THR A 57 -20.19 7.41 -1.42
CA THR A 57 -21.14 8.30 -0.74
C THR A 57 -20.41 9.46 -0.06
N VAL A 58 -19.34 9.16 0.67
CA VAL A 58 -18.51 10.18 1.33
C VAL A 58 -17.71 11.00 0.32
N LEU A 59 -17.14 10.36 -0.69
CA LEU A 59 -16.36 11.02 -1.74
C LEU A 59 -17.18 12.07 -2.49
N VAL A 60 -18.41 11.73 -2.89
CA VAL A 60 -19.32 12.68 -3.58
C VAL A 60 -19.66 13.85 -2.66
N LYS A 61 -19.90 13.59 -1.37
CA LYS A 61 -20.17 14.65 -0.40
C LYS A 61 -18.98 15.60 -0.24
N PHE A 62 -17.76 15.07 -0.18
CA PHE A 62 -16.54 15.87 -0.10
C PHE A 62 -16.31 16.69 -1.37
N ALA A 63 -16.57 16.10 -2.54
CA ALA A 63 -16.52 16.78 -3.82
C ALA A 63 -17.51 17.96 -3.88
N GLU A 64 -18.76 17.78 -3.42
CA GLU A 64 -19.76 18.85 -3.34
C GLU A 64 -19.35 19.98 -2.37
N GLU A 65 -18.65 19.64 -1.29
CA GLU A 65 -18.19 20.59 -0.26
C GLU A 65 -16.84 21.24 -0.61
N GLY A 66 -16.21 20.88 -1.74
CA GLY A 66 -14.88 21.36 -2.11
C GLY A 66 -13.76 20.84 -1.21
N LYS A 67 -14.01 19.78 -0.44
CA LYS A 67 -13.01 19.12 0.43
C LYS A 67 -12.16 18.17 -0.42
N ILE A 68 -10.99 18.64 -0.83
CA ILE A 68 -10.02 17.85 -1.60
C ILE A 68 -8.95 17.23 -0.70
N ASP A 69 -8.38 16.11 -1.14
CA ASP A 69 -7.34 15.39 -0.42
C ASP A 69 -6.07 16.23 -0.27
N ARG A 70 -5.39 16.12 0.89
CA ARG A 70 -4.09 16.76 1.08
C ARG A 70 -3.03 16.12 0.18
N ILE A 71 -2.15 16.95 -0.35
CA ILE A 71 -0.99 16.50 -1.11
C ILE A 71 0.15 16.25 -0.13
N ARG A 72 0.72 15.04 -0.16
CA ARG A 72 1.98 14.75 0.53
C ARG A 72 3.13 14.96 -0.44
N ILE A 73 4.06 15.82 -0.06
CA ILE A 73 5.25 16.14 -0.84
C ILE A 73 6.44 15.44 -0.18
N PRO A 74 7.19 14.59 -0.90
CA PRO A 74 8.36 13.88 -0.34
C PRO A 74 9.39 14.86 0.20
N ARG A 75 9.90 14.61 1.41
CA ARG A 75 10.93 15.41 2.06
C ARG A 75 12.30 14.76 1.89
N ASN A 76 13.29 15.56 1.53
CA ASN A 76 14.69 15.19 1.38
C ASN A 76 14.94 13.90 0.54
N PRO A 77 14.38 13.74 -0.68
CA PRO A 77 14.68 12.59 -1.52
C PRO A 77 16.14 12.60 -2.00
N LEU A 78 17.00 11.82 -1.35
CA LEU A 78 18.46 11.85 -1.49
C LEU A 78 18.94 11.30 -2.83
N ASP A 79 18.17 10.42 -3.48
CA ASP A 79 18.45 9.96 -4.83
C ASP A 79 18.17 11.04 -5.89
N VAL A 80 17.14 11.86 -5.72
CA VAL A 80 16.85 13.04 -6.55
C VAL A 80 17.87 14.14 -6.29
N LEU A 81 18.28 14.34 -5.03
CA LEU A 81 19.41 15.20 -4.69
C LEU A 81 20.67 14.77 -5.45
N ALA A 82 20.94 13.47 -5.52
CA ALA A 82 22.09 12.96 -6.26
C ALA A 82 22.00 13.32 -7.76
N GLN A 83 20.81 13.29 -8.36
CA GLN A 83 20.62 13.77 -9.74
C GLN A 83 20.94 15.26 -9.86
N HIS A 84 20.38 16.07 -8.98
CA HIS A 84 20.61 17.52 -8.98
C HIS A 84 22.09 17.88 -8.82
N LEU A 85 22.81 17.26 -7.89
CA LEU A 85 24.24 17.54 -7.67
C LEU A 85 25.12 17.19 -8.88
N VAL A 86 24.84 16.07 -9.56
CA VAL A 86 25.52 15.77 -10.83
C VAL A 86 25.17 16.82 -11.88
N GLY A 87 23.91 17.23 -11.99
CA GLY A 87 23.49 18.31 -12.89
C GLY A 87 24.21 19.63 -12.63
N MET A 88 24.25 20.08 -11.36
CA MET A 88 24.98 21.28 -10.93
C MET A 88 26.46 21.21 -11.31
N SER A 89 27.10 20.04 -11.12
CA SER A 89 28.51 19.84 -11.46
C SER A 89 28.82 20.02 -12.96
N LEU A 90 27.82 19.84 -13.85
CA LEU A 90 27.99 20.01 -15.30
C LEU A 90 27.97 21.47 -15.73
N GLU A 91 27.31 22.33 -14.97
CA GLU A 91 27.16 23.75 -15.26
C GLU A 91 28.45 24.50 -14.97
N ARG A 92 28.96 24.38 -13.72
CA ARG A 92 30.15 25.06 -13.24
C ARG A 92 30.77 24.34 -12.04
N LYS A 93 31.90 24.85 -11.56
CA LYS A 93 32.46 24.46 -10.25
C LYS A 93 31.66 25.16 -9.16
N TRP A 94 31.25 24.42 -8.15
CA TRP A 94 30.42 24.91 -7.03
C TRP A 94 31.19 24.81 -5.72
N SER A 95 31.02 25.81 -4.86
CA SER A 95 31.31 25.65 -3.43
C SER A 95 30.26 24.75 -2.77
N ILE A 96 30.66 23.90 -1.84
CA ILE A 96 29.73 23.03 -1.10
C ILE A 96 28.67 23.82 -0.34
N HIS A 97 29.04 24.96 0.26
CA HIS A 97 28.11 25.81 1.02
C HIS A 97 27.12 26.51 0.09
N GLU A 98 27.60 27.09 -1.01
CA GLU A 98 26.73 27.75 -2.00
C GLU A 98 25.71 26.76 -2.60
N ALA A 99 26.16 25.54 -2.92
CA ALA A 99 25.28 24.51 -3.45
C ALA A 99 24.24 24.03 -2.44
N TYR A 100 24.63 23.85 -1.18
CA TYR A 100 23.73 23.47 -0.09
C TYR A 100 22.64 24.53 0.12
N GLU A 101 23.02 25.81 0.22
CA GLU A 101 22.07 26.92 0.36
C GLU A 101 21.15 27.05 -0.87
N LEU A 102 21.63 26.79 -2.08
CA LEU A 102 20.78 26.74 -3.27
C LEU A 102 19.76 25.59 -3.19
N VAL A 103 20.19 24.38 -2.85
CA VAL A 103 19.31 23.21 -2.75
C VAL A 103 18.21 23.43 -1.72
N ARG A 104 18.55 23.98 -0.55
CA ARG A 104 17.60 24.26 0.54
C ARG A 104 16.55 25.32 0.23
N ARG A 105 16.72 26.11 -0.84
CA ARG A 105 15.67 27.03 -1.31
C ARG A 105 14.47 26.31 -1.93
N SER A 106 14.61 25.03 -2.30
CA SER A 106 13.49 24.23 -2.79
C SER A 106 12.67 23.64 -1.65
N TYR A 107 11.37 23.52 -1.84
CA TYR A 107 10.47 23.00 -0.81
C TYR A 107 10.86 21.58 -0.35
N ASN A 108 11.26 20.69 -1.27
CA ASN A 108 11.59 19.31 -0.92
C ASN A 108 12.84 19.18 -0.04
N PHE A 109 13.76 20.16 -0.09
CA PHE A 109 15.06 20.09 0.58
C PHE A 109 15.28 21.18 1.65
N HIS A 110 14.24 21.94 2.02
CA HIS A 110 14.39 23.05 2.98
C HIS A 110 14.93 22.61 4.36
N ASP A 111 14.59 21.39 4.78
CA ASP A 111 15.06 20.75 6.01
C ASP A 111 16.22 19.76 5.77
N LEU A 112 16.92 19.83 4.63
CA LEU A 112 18.01 18.92 4.32
C LEU A 112 19.18 19.10 5.31
N SER A 113 19.57 18.03 6.00
CA SER A 113 20.70 18.08 6.91
C SER A 113 22.03 18.24 6.16
N TRP A 114 22.97 18.98 6.76
CA TRP A 114 24.32 19.12 6.21
C TRP A 114 25.01 17.76 6.05
N ASN A 115 24.82 16.87 7.02
CA ASN A 115 25.41 15.53 7.02
C ASN A 115 24.90 14.66 5.86
N ASP A 116 23.59 14.67 5.57
CA ASP A 116 23.06 13.90 4.45
C ASP A 116 23.47 14.51 3.10
N PHE A 117 23.53 15.85 3.00
CA PHE A 117 24.04 16.53 1.81
C PHE A 117 25.49 16.12 1.50
N ILE A 118 26.38 16.22 2.49
CA ILE A 118 27.79 15.80 2.35
C ILE A 118 27.90 14.30 2.10
N SER A 119 27.06 13.47 2.74
CA SER A 119 27.06 12.04 2.49
C SER A 119 26.74 11.70 1.03
N VAL A 120 25.77 12.39 0.41
CA VAL A 120 25.46 12.23 -1.02
C VAL A 120 26.62 12.70 -1.89
N LEU A 121 27.25 13.83 -1.53
CA LEU A 121 28.38 14.38 -2.28
C LEU A 121 29.60 13.45 -2.23
N ARG A 122 29.95 12.91 -1.06
CA ARG A 122 31.01 11.91 -0.87
C ARG A 122 30.74 10.63 -1.67
N TYR A 123 29.49 10.16 -1.68
CA TYR A 123 29.04 9.08 -2.54
C TYR A 123 29.32 9.37 -4.03
N LEU A 124 28.88 10.53 -4.53
CA LEU A 124 29.08 10.89 -5.93
C LEU A 124 30.55 11.20 -6.28
N GLY A 125 31.34 11.64 -5.30
CA GLY A 125 32.77 11.92 -5.41
C GLY A 125 33.66 10.68 -5.42
N GLY A 126 33.15 9.51 -4.98
CA GLY A 126 33.89 8.25 -4.96
C GLY A 126 34.65 7.98 -3.66
N TYR A 127 34.29 8.63 -2.56
CA TYR A 127 34.95 8.45 -1.25
C TYR A 127 34.66 7.09 -0.60
N HIS A 128 33.69 6.34 -1.13
CA HIS A 128 33.43 4.96 -0.74
C HIS A 128 34.24 4.02 -1.64
N VAL A 129 35.47 3.72 -1.23
CA VAL A 129 36.44 2.90 -2.00
C VAL A 129 35.84 1.53 -2.39
N ASP A 130 35.05 0.95 -1.50
CA ASP A 130 34.28 -0.28 -1.73
C ASP A 130 33.38 -0.27 -2.97
N LEU A 131 32.85 0.90 -3.33
CA LEU A 131 31.95 1.04 -4.47
C LEU A 131 32.69 0.98 -5.80
N GLU A 132 33.92 1.48 -5.87
CA GLU A 132 34.70 1.46 -7.12
C GLU A 132 35.05 0.03 -7.53
N TYR A 133 35.43 -0.83 -6.57
CA TYR A 133 35.65 -2.26 -6.80
C TYR A 133 34.40 -2.99 -7.32
N ARG A 134 33.21 -2.42 -7.11
CA ARG A 134 31.91 -2.96 -7.52
C ARG A 134 31.35 -2.27 -8.76
N SER A 135 32.21 -1.59 -9.53
CA SER A 135 31.86 -0.87 -10.76
C SER A 135 30.91 0.32 -10.55
N VAL A 136 30.81 0.85 -9.34
CA VAL A 136 30.12 2.09 -9.02
C VAL A 136 31.15 3.21 -8.96
N TYR A 137 31.44 3.79 -10.11
CA TYR A 137 32.43 4.86 -10.23
C TYR A 137 31.89 6.21 -9.79
N ARG A 138 32.77 7.11 -9.31
CA ARG A 138 32.44 8.52 -9.07
C ARG A 138 31.75 9.20 -10.27
N LYS A 139 30.77 10.05 -10.00
CA LYS A 139 29.93 10.74 -10.99
C LYS A 139 30.27 12.21 -11.15
N LEU A 140 30.92 12.80 -10.17
CA LEU A 140 31.47 14.16 -10.20
C LEU A 140 32.90 14.16 -9.68
N TRP A 141 33.59 15.28 -9.87
CA TRP A 141 34.83 15.57 -9.16
C TRP A 141 34.47 16.31 -7.88
N PHE A 142 34.99 15.87 -6.75
CA PHE A 142 34.78 16.48 -5.44
C PHE A 142 36.13 16.56 -4.74
N ASP A 143 36.43 17.74 -4.23
CA ASP A 143 37.57 18.03 -3.38
C ASP A 143 37.04 18.53 -2.04
N GLU A 144 37.23 17.71 -1.03
CA GLU A 144 36.69 17.95 0.31
C GLU A 144 37.51 18.97 1.11
N GLU A 145 38.82 19.06 0.86
CA GLU A 145 39.70 20.02 1.53
C GLU A 145 39.42 21.44 1.04
N GLU A 146 39.30 21.60 -0.28
CA GLU A 146 38.95 22.88 -0.91
C GLU A 146 37.44 23.19 -0.81
N GLY A 147 36.61 22.23 -0.39
CA GLY A 147 35.17 22.41 -0.23
C GLY A 147 34.45 22.72 -1.56
N VAL A 148 34.85 22.05 -2.64
CA VAL A 148 34.36 22.35 -4.00
C VAL A 148 34.12 21.09 -4.81
N PHE A 149 33.10 21.12 -5.67
CA PHE A 149 32.82 20.04 -6.60
C PHE A 149 32.53 20.56 -8.01
N GLY A 150 32.66 19.69 -9.01
CA GLY A 150 32.52 20.06 -10.40
C GLY A 150 32.58 18.89 -11.36
N ARG A 151 32.69 19.22 -12.64
CA ARG A 151 32.50 18.27 -13.73
C ARG A 151 33.57 17.18 -13.78
N LYS A 152 33.14 15.92 -13.79
CA LYS A 152 33.94 14.78 -14.28
C LYS A 152 33.72 14.58 -15.78
N LYS A 153 34.76 14.20 -16.53
CA LYS A 153 34.71 14.00 -18.01
C LYS A 153 33.52 13.14 -18.49
N SER A 154 33.20 12.06 -17.79
CA SER A 154 32.12 11.13 -18.15
C SER A 154 30.72 11.56 -17.64
N ALA A 155 30.64 12.58 -16.79
CA ALA A 155 29.41 12.95 -16.08
C ALA A 155 28.28 13.34 -17.04
N ARG A 156 28.60 14.10 -18.10
CA ARG A 156 27.60 14.62 -19.04
C ARG A 156 26.80 13.50 -19.72
N MET A 157 27.49 12.50 -20.26
CA MET A 157 26.84 11.37 -20.93
C MET A 157 26.03 10.52 -19.95
N ILE A 158 26.56 10.30 -18.74
CA ILE A 158 25.85 9.56 -17.69
C ILE A 158 24.56 10.29 -17.32
N TYR A 159 24.63 11.60 -17.07
CA TYR A 159 23.49 12.41 -16.68
C TYR A 159 22.34 12.32 -17.70
N PHE A 160 22.57 12.71 -18.96
CA PHE A 160 21.50 12.78 -19.96
C PHE A 160 20.90 11.42 -20.34
N LEU A 161 21.65 10.33 -20.24
CA LEU A 161 21.15 8.99 -20.57
C LEU A 161 20.39 8.32 -19.42
N ASN A 162 20.47 8.86 -18.20
CA ASN A 162 19.96 8.20 -17.00
C ASN A 162 19.05 9.10 -16.13
N LEU A 163 18.95 10.39 -16.47
CA LEU A 163 18.09 11.37 -15.79
C LEU A 163 16.63 10.93 -15.80
N GLY A 164 15.95 11.10 -14.68
CA GLY A 164 14.52 10.85 -14.56
C GLY A 164 14.15 10.23 -13.22
N THR A 165 12.92 10.48 -12.79
CA THR A 165 12.38 10.01 -11.50
C THR A 165 11.40 8.86 -11.64
N ILE A 166 10.85 8.62 -12.83
CA ILE A 166 9.94 7.50 -13.08
C ILE A 166 10.75 6.19 -13.04
N PRO A 167 10.42 5.25 -12.13
CA PRO A 167 11.08 3.96 -12.07
C PRO A 167 10.67 3.09 -13.27
N GLU A 168 11.56 2.19 -13.65
CA GLU A 168 11.25 1.16 -14.64
C GLU A 168 10.98 -0.15 -13.91
N GLU A 169 9.75 -0.63 -14.02
CA GLU A 169 9.31 -1.92 -13.49
C GLU A 169 9.64 -3.04 -14.50
N ALA A 170 9.90 -4.24 -14.00
CA ALA A 170 10.06 -5.41 -14.85
C ALA A 170 9.31 -6.63 -14.32
N ASP A 171 8.75 -7.39 -15.26
CA ASP A 171 8.15 -8.68 -14.95
C ASP A 171 9.21 -9.67 -14.45
N TYR A 172 8.76 -10.57 -13.57
CA TYR A 172 9.49 -11.73 -13.13
C TYR A 172 9.05 -12.95 -13.91
N ASP A 173 10.01 -13.80 -14.28
CA ASP A 173 9.73 -15.08 -14.89
C ASP A 173 9.36 -16.12 -13.83
N VAL A 174 8.24 -16.81 -14.03
CA VAL A 174 7.84 -17.90 -13.15
C VAL A 174 8.46 -19.20 -13.66
N ILE A 175 9.28 -19.82 -12.82
CA ILE A 175 10.04 -21.03 -13.14
C ILE A 175 9.53 -22.19 -12.29
N LEU A 176 8.83 -23.13 -12.91
CA LEU A 176 8.44 -24.39 -12.29
C LEU A 176 9.66 -25.28 -12.10
N ILE A 177 9.87 -25.71 -10.85
CA ILE A 177 10.81 -26.74 -10.46
C ILE A 177 10.05 -28.06 -10.39
N LYS A 178 10.35 -28.97 -11.32
CA LYS A 178 9.85 -30.35 -11.28
C LYS A 178 11.06 -31.28 -11.34
N GLU A 179 11.32 -31.97 -10.23
CA GLU A 179 12.50 -32.82 -10.06
C GLU A 179 13.81 -32.07 -10.37
N LYS A 180 14.51 -32.42 -11.46
CA LYS A 180 15.73 -31.74 -11.93
C LYS A 180 15.50 -30.75 -13.08
N ILE A 181 14.27 -30.62 -13.57
CA ILE A 181 13.93 -29.78 -14.73
C ILE A 181 13.37 -28.44 -14.24
N LYS A 182 13.89 -27.35 -14.82
CA LYS A 182 13.39 -25.99 -14.63
C LYS A 182 12.69 -25.54 -15.90
N ARG A 183 11.40 -25.24 -15.82
CA ARG A 183 10.59 -24.80 -16.97
C ARG A 183 9.96 -23.44 -16.67
N ARG A 184 10.08 -22.49 -17.59
CA ARG A 184 9.34 -21.23 -17.52
C ARG A 184 7.87 -21.45 -17.86
N ILE A 185 6.97 -20.95 -17.02
CA ILE A 185 5.51 -21.16 -17.12
C ILE A 185 4.70 -19.87 -17.28
N GLY A 186 5.30 -18.71 -17.02
CA GLY A 186 4.67 -17.42 -17.25
C GLY A 186 5.46 -16.28 -16.64
N LYS A 187 4.76 -15.17 -16.35
CA LYS A 187 5.32 -13.95 -15.80
C LYS A 187 4.44 -13.39 -14.68
N LEU A 188 5.05 -12.65 -13.75
CA LEU A 188 4.37 -11.88 -12.71
C LEU A 188 4.88 -10.44 -12.72
N SER A 189 4.00 -9.48 -12.41
CA SER A 189 4.39 -8.08 -12.28
C SER A 189 5.22 -7.84 -11.01
N GLU A 190 6.07 -6.82 -11.04
CA GLU A 190 6.90 -6.44 -9.89
C GLU A 190 6.08 -6.13 -8.62
N PRO A 191 5.00 -5.32 -8.66
CA PRO A 191 4.18 -5.04 -7.47
C PRO A 191 3.54 -6.28 -6.85
N PHE A 192 3.23 -7.31 -7.64
CA PHE A 192 2.73 -8.58 -7.14
C PHE A 192 3.83 -9.34 -6.39
N VAL A 193 5.03 -9.43 -6.98
CA VAL A 193 6.17 -10.13 -6.38
C VAL A 193 6.67 -9.45 -5.10
N GLU A 194 6.56 -8.13 -4.98
CA GLU A 194 6.89 -7.37 -3.75
C GLU A 194 6.12 -7.85 -2.51
N ARG A 195 5.01 -8.57 -2.69
CA ARG A 195 4.16 -9.10 -1.62
C ARG A 195 4.31 -10.60 -1.39
N LEU A 196 5.05 -11.32 -2.25
CA LEU A 196 5.25 -12.75 -2.13
C LEU A 196 6.34 -13.09 -1.12
N ILE A 197 6.09 -14.12 -0.31
CA ILE A 197 7.03 -14.74 0.61
C ILE A 197 7.20 -16.23 0.23
N PRO A 198 8.39 -16.83 0.41
CA PRO A 198 8.53 -18.28 0.30
C PRO A 198 7.50 -19.05 1.13
N GLY A 199 6.80 -19.98 0.49
CA GLY A 199 5.68 -20.72 1.06
C GLY A 199 4.32 -20.26 0.53
N ASP A 200 4.23 -19.05 -0.04
CA ASP A 200 2.98 -18.55 -0.60
C ASP A 200 2.53 -19.35 -1.81
N VAL A 201 1.21 -19.52 -1.93
CA VAL A 201 0.56 -20.18 -3.05
C VAL A 201 -0.16 -19.13 -3.89
N PHE A 202 0.07 -19.10 -5.20
CA PHE A 202 -0.66 -18.20 -6.11
C PHE A 202 -1.15 -18.93 -7.35
N VAL A 203 -2.03 -18.29 -8.11
CA VAL A 203 -2.60 -18.84 -9.35
C VAL A 203 -1.94 -18.21 -10.56
N LEU A 204 -1.56 -19.04 -11.54
CA LEU A 204 -1.08 -18.60 -12.84
C LEU A 204 -1.65 -19.49 -13.93
N GLY A 205 -2.35 -18.90 -14.90
CA GLY A 205 -2.96 -19.66 -16.00
C GLY A 205 -3.94 -20.74 -15.53
N GLY A 206 -4.68 -20.48 -14.43
CA GLY A 206 -5.66 -21.40 -13.84
C GLY A 206 -5.07 -22.55 -13.02
N ARG A 207 -3.74 -22.61 -12.85
CA ARG A 207 -3.06 -23.61 -12.00
C ARG A 207 -2.43 -22.95 -10.79
N LYS A 208 -2.30 -23.70 -9.70
CA LYS A 208 -1.78 -23.21 -8.42
C LYS A 208 -0.30 -23.55 -8.24
N TYR A 209 0.47 -22.59 -7.76
CA TYR A 209 1.92 -22.68 -7.65
C TYR A 209 2.44 -22.23 -6.29
N LYS A 210 3.25 -23.14 -5.71
CA LYS A 210 4.12 -23.07 -4.54
C LYS A 210 5.32 -22.14 -4.64
N VAL A 211 5.35 -20.91 -4.12
CA VAL A 211 6.60 -20.12 -4.09
C VAL A 211 7.64 -20.84 -3.22
N VAL A 212 8.76 -21.24 -3.83
CA VAL A 212 9.90 -21.84 -3.12
C VAL A 212 10.92 -20.77 -2.75
N LYS A 213 11.23 -19.90 -3.71
CA LYS A 213 12.15 -18.78 -3.52
C LYS A 213 12.05 -17.79 -4.68
N ILE A 214 12.47 -16.56 -4.43
CA ILE A 214 12.57 -15.51 -5.43
C ILE A 214 14.06 -15.18 -5.57
N LYS A 215 14.58 -15.16 -6.80
CA LYS A 215 15.99 -14.86 -7.06
C LYS A 215 16.20 -14.34 -8.48
N SER A 216 16.85 -13.19 -8.61
CA SER A 216 17.39 -12.66 -9.87
C SER A 216 16.39 -12.74 -11.04
N ASN A 217 15.24 -12.09 -10.87
CA ASN A 217 14.08 -12.05 -11.78
C ASN A 217 13.32 -13.35 -12.00
N ASN A 218 13.61 -14.41 -11.24
CA ASN A 218 12.85 -15.64 -11.30
C ASN A 218 12.09 -15.89 -9.99
N VAL A 219 10.80 -16.17 -10.10
CA VAL A 219 9.99 -16.75 -9.03
C VAL A 219 10.02 -18.26 -9.24
N TYR A 220 10.74 -18.97 -8.38
CA TYR A 220 10.83 -20.42 -8.45
C TYR A 220 9.67 -21.04 -7.71
N VAL A 221 8.94 -21.92 -8.40
CA VAL A 221 7.71 -22.52 -7.87
C VAL A 221 7.66 -24.02 -8.00
N ILE A 222 6.82 -24.67 -7.20
CA ILE A 222 6.38 -26.07 -7.35
C ILE A 222 4.87 -26.12 -7.60
N GLU A 223 4.34 -27.24 -8.10
CA GLU A 223 2.87 -27.40 -8.18
C GLU A 223 2.30 -27.48 -6.76
N ALA A 224 1.27 -26.68 -6.48
CA ALA A 224 0.66 -26.61 -5.15
C ALA A 224 -0.44 -27.67 -4.94
N GLY A 225 -0.83 -28.39 -5.99
CA GLY A 225 -1.89 -29.40 -5.94
C GLY A 225 -3.20 -28.83 -5.39
N GLU A 226 -3.69 -29.42 -4.30
CA GLU A 226 -4.92 -28.98 -3.62
C GLU A 226 -4.73 -27.81 -2.66
N GLU A 227 -3.49 -27.39 -2.35
CA GLU A 227 -3.25 -26.22 -1.50
C GLU A 227 -4.01 -25.00 -2.04
N LYS A 228 -4.63 -24.23 -1.15
CA LYS A 228 -5.34 -23.00 -1.55
C LYS A 228 -4.33 -21.85 -1.72
N PRO A 229 -4.58 -20.91 -2.66
CA PRO A 229 -3.80 -19.69 -2.77
C PRO A 229 -3.74 -18.91 -1.45
N THR A 230 -2.62 -18.24 -1.19
CA THR A 230 -2.40 -17.35 -0.04
C THR A 230 -2.22 -15.89 -0.45
N VAL A 231 -2.03 -15.60 -1.75
CA VAL A 231 -1.83 -14.23 -2.27
C VAL A 231 -2.72 -13.99 -3.51
N PRO A 232 -3.42 -12.85 -3.63
CA PRO A 232 -4.29 -12.52 -4.77
C PRO A 232 -3.61 -11.73 -5.91
N SER A 233 -4.05 -11.98 -7.14
CA SER A 233 -3.49 -11.58 -8.43
C SER A 233 -3.67 -10.11 -8.78
N TRP A 234 -4.69 -9.44 -8.21
CA TRP A 234 -5.12 -8.09 -8.61
C TRP A 234 -4.53 -6.94 -7.77
N ILE A 235 -3.72 -7.28 -6.78
CA ILE A 235 -3.33 -6.36 -5.72
C ILE A 235 -2.43 -5.19 -6.22
N GLY A 236 -1.72 -5.36 -7.33
CA GLY A 236 -0.71 -4.41 -7.80
C GLY A 236 -1.22 -3.12 -8.46
N GLU A 237 -2.51 -3.05 -8.86
CA GLU A 237 -3.00 -2.00 -9.76
C GLU A 237 -3.98 -1.00 -9.12
N MET A 238 -4.54 -1.32 -7.95
CA MET A 238 -5.54 -0.47 -7.29
C MET A 238 -4.89 0.64 -6.45
N LEU A 239 -5.32 1.87 -6.68
CA LEU A 239 -4.92 3.02 -5.87
C LEU A 239 -5.41 2.87 -4.42
N PRO A 240 -4.61 3.26 -3.42
CA PRO A 240 -5.06 3.29 -2.03
C PRO A 240 -5.97 4.49 -1.77
N ARG A 241 -6.94 4.33 -0.86
CA ARG A 241 -7.77 5.43 -0.35
C ARG A 241 -6.90 6.46 0.38
N SER A 242 -7.18 7.74 0.15
CA SER A 242 -6.50 8.84 0.86
C SER A 242 -6.82 8.84 2.36
N TRP A 243 -5.94 9.44 3.17
CA TRP A 243 -6.17 9.58 4.61
C TRP A 243 -7.42 10.42 4.92
N ASP A 244 -7.57 11.60 4.31
CA ASP A 244 -8.70 12.48 4.56
C ASP A 244 -10.05 11.80 4.24
N LEU A 245 -10.13 11.06 3.13
CA LEU A 245 -11.32 10.29 2.77
C LEU A 245 -11.56 9.13 3.74
N SER A 246 -10.49 8.47 4.21
CA SER A 246 -10.56 7.39 5.19
C SER A 246 -11.13 7.88 6.53
N ILE A 247 -10.67 9.04 7.02
CA ILE A 247 -11.25 9.69 8.20
C ILE A 247 -12.72 10.03 7.97
N GLY A 248 -13.07 10.60 6.81
CA GLY A 248 -14.46 10.88 6.44
C GLY A 248 -15.36 9.64 6.43
N VAL A 249 -14.86 8.49 5.94
CA VAL A 249 -15.56 7.21 6.02
C VAL A 249 -15.76 6.77 7.47
N GLY A 250 -14.74 6.94 8.32
CA GLY A 250 -14.84 6.64 9.75
C GLY A 250 -15.84 7.53 10.50
N GLU A 251 -15.92 8.82 10.18
CA GLU A 251 -16.91 9.77 10.74
C GLU A 251 -18.34 9.47 10.26
N PHE A 252 -18.47 9.12 8.98
CA PHE A 252 -19.73 8.64 8.41
C PHE A 252 -20.22 7.39 9.13
N ARG A 253 -19.32 6.42 9.36
CA ARG A 253 -19.61 5.16 10.05
C ARG A 253 -20.11 5.40 11.47
N GLU A 254 -19.42 6.27 12.23
CA GLU A 254 -19.81 6.65 13.59
C GLU A 254 -21.20 7.32 13.62
N THR A 255 -21.43 8.28 12.73
CA THR A 255 -22.70 9.02 12.68
C THR A 255 -23.86 8.09 12.34
N LEU A 256 -23.67 7.18 11.38
CA LEU A 256 -24.70 6.23 10.96
C LEU A 256 -24.98 5.20 12.07
N GLU A 257 -23.96 4.68 12.76
CA GLU A 257 -24.13 3.80 13.92
C GLU A 257 -25.01 4.48 14.99
N ARG A 258 -24.70 5.73 15.34
CA ARG A 258 -25.46 6.49 16.34
C ARG A 258 -26.93 6.63 15.96
N ILE A 259 -27.21 7.02 14.71
CA ILE A 259 -28.59 7.20 14.23
C ILE A 259 -29.35 5.86 14.24
N LEU A 260 -28.72 4.77 13.82
CA LEU A 260 -29.34 3.45 13.83
C LEU A 260 -29.71 3.00 15.25
N ARG A 261 -28.83 3.23 16.23
CA ARG A 261 -29.06 2.86 17.63
C ARG A 261 -30.12 3.73 18.32
N GLU A 262 -30.10 5.04 18.09
CA GLU A 262 -30.96 5.99 18.81
C GLU A 262 -32.32 6.20 18.14
N LYS A 263 -32.37 6.18 16.80
CA LYS A 263 -33.54 6.64 16.02
C LYS A 263 -34.07 5.60 15.03
N GLY A 264 -33.37 4.49 14.87
CA GLY A 264 -33.78 3.36 14.04
C GLY A 264 -33.61 3.57 12.53
N ARG A 265 -34.05 2.53 11.80
CA ARG A 265 -33.83 2.33 10.36
C ARG A 265 -34.35 3.47 9.48
N GLU A 266 -35.60 3.89 9.68
CA GLU A 266 -36.25 4.91 8.83
C GLU A 266 -35.57 6.28 8.95
N SER A 267 -35.14 6.63 10.16
CA SER A 267 -34.38 7.85 10.43
C SER A 267 -33.02 7.84 9.73
N ALA A 268 -32.33 6.70 9.73
CA ALA A 268 -31.05 6.52 9.04
C ALA A 268 -31.19 6.69 7.52
N ILE A 269 -32.20 6.05 6.91
CA ILE A 269 -32.50 6.19 5.46
C ILE A 269 -32.82 7.67 5.13
N SER A 270 -33.64 8.31 5.95
CA SER A 270 -34.02 9.71 5.77
C SER A 270 -32.83 10.66 5.93
N TRP A 271 -31.88 10.35 6.82
CA TRP A 271 -30.64 11.10 6.97
C TRP A 271 -29.73 10.95 5.74
N LEU A 272 -29.56 9.73 5.22
CA LEU A 272 -28.76 9.48 4.00
C LEU A 272 -29.30 10.22 2.79
N LYS A 273 -30.62 10.15 2.55
CA LYS A 273 -31.27 10.84 1.43
C LYS A 273 -31.10 12.37 1.51
N ARG A 274 -31.20 12.95 2.71
CA ARG A 274 -31.12 14.41 2.89
C ARG A 274 -29.68 14.92 2.81
N ASN A 275 -28.74 14.26 3.48
CA ASN A 275 -27.37 14.78 3.63
C ASN A 275 -26.43 14.39 2.48
N PHE A 276 -26.70 13.27 1.81
CA PHE A 276 -25.85 12.72 0.73
C PHE A 276 -26.57 12.63 -0.62
N LYS A 277 -27.85 13.05 -0.70
CA LYS A 277 -28.67 13.01 -1.92
C LYS A 277 -28.73 11.62 -2.58
N LEU A 278 -28.62 10.58 -1.76
CA LEU A 278 -28.63 9.20 -2.24
C LEU A 278 -30.01 8.78 -2.76
N GLY A 279 -29.99 7.93 -3.80
CA GLY A 279 -31.18 7.20 -4.23
C GLY A 279 -31.68 6.24 -3.15
N LYS A 280 -32.98 5.94 -3.17
CA LYS A 280 -33.65 5.09 -2.16
C LYS A 280 -32.93 3.75 -1.97
N HIS A 281 -32.66 3.04 -3.06
CA HIS A 281 -32.02 1.72 -3.01
C HIS A 281 -30.59 1.76 -2.43
N CYS A 282 -29.79 2.78 -2.78
CA CYS A 282 -28.46 2.96 -2.20
C CYS A 282 -28.53 3.19 -0.69
N ALA A 283 -29.43 4.06 -0.23
CA ALA A 283 -29.62 4.33 1.18
C ALA A 283 -30.09 3.08 1.96
N GLU A 284 -31.04 2.32 1.40
CA GLU A 284 -31.53 1.07 2.00
C GLU A 284 -30.45 -0.01 2.09
N ASN A 285 -29.59 -0.13 1.07
CA ASN A 285 -28.47 -1.07 1.05
C ASN A 285 -27.41 -0.72 2.10
N ILE A 286 -26.99 0.55 2.19
CA ILE A 286 -26.04 0.99 3.23
C ILE A 286 -26.59 0.68 4.63
N VAL A 287 -27.86 1.03 4.89
CA VAL A 287 -28.48 0.80 6.19
C VAL A 287 -28.59 -0.70 6.49
N ARG A 288 -28.98 -1.53 5.51
CA ARG A 288 -28.97 -2.99 5.66
C ARG A 288 -27.58 -3.51 6.03
N TYR A 289 -26.54 -3.10 5.29
CA TYR A 289 -25.17 -3.53 5.50
C TYR A 289 -24.67 -3.22 6.92
N PHE A 290 -24.99 -2.03 7.43
CA PHE A 290 -24.64 -1.60 8.79
C PHE A 290 -25.43 -2.35 9.87
N GLU A 291 -26.72 -2.61 9.64
CA GLU A 291 -27.51 -3.43 10.56
C GLU A 291 -27.00 -4.86 10.62
N ASP A 292 -26.64 -5.46 9.48
CA ASP A 292 -26.07 -6.81 9.43
C ASP A 292 -24.73 -6.85 10.20
N GLN A 293 -23.89 -5.83 10.04
CA GLN A 293 -22.65 -5.69 10.83
C GLN A 293 -22.95 -5.60 12.32
N LEU A 294 -23.88 -4.75 12.74
CA LEU A 294 -24.26 -4.59 14.15
C LEU A 294 -24.85 -5.87 14.74
N ARG A 295 -25.60 -6.66 13.97
CA ARG A 295 -26.16 -7.94 14.43
C ARG A 295 -25.09 -9.00 14.67
N VAL A 296 -24.04 -9.05 13.84
CA VAL A 296 -22.98 -10.07 13.94
C VAL A 296 -21.85 -9.63 14.88
N ALA A 297 -21.38 -8.39 14.74
CA ALA A 297 -20.23 -7.85 15.45
C ALA A 297 -20.60 -7.09 16.73
N GLY A 298 -21.84 -6.59 16.84
CA GLY A 298 -22.28 -5.74 17.95
C GLY A 298 -21.73 -4.31 17.92
N MET A 299 -20.83 -3.98 16.99
CA MET A 299 -20.14 -2.70 16.90
C MET A 299 -19.70 -2.41 15.46
N ILE A 300 -19.52 -1.12 15.15
CA ILE A 300 -19.01 -0.66 13.85
C ILE A 300 -17.61 -0.04 14.06
N PRO A 301 -16.61 -0.40 13.23
CA PRO A 301 -15.30 0.25 13.24
C PRO A 301 -15.40 1.69 12.68
N THR A 302 -14.69 2.62 13.30
CA THR A 302 -14.75 4.05 12.98
C THR A 302 -13.34 4.65 12.99
N HIS A 303 -13.22 5.95 12.75
CA HIS A 303 -11.95 6.68 12.89
C HIS A 303 -11.42 6.73 14.35
N ARG A 304 -12.27 6.40 15.35
CA ARG A 304 -11.94 6.38 16.79
C ARG A 304 -12.11 5.01 17.43
N ARG A 305 -12.43 3.99 16.65
CA ARG A 305 -12.63 2.61 17.13
C ARG A 305 -12.06 1.62 16.12
N ILE A 306 -10.98 0.96 16.49
CA ILE A 306 -10.49 -0.25 15.82
C ILE A 306 -11.22 -1.45 16.42
N VAL A 307 -11.72 -2.31 15.55
CA VAL A 307 -12.43 -3.52 15.96
C VAL A 307 -11.60 -4.73 15.56
N LEU A 308 -11.28 -5.60 16.52
CA LEU A 308 -10.62 -6.87 16.26
C LEU A 308 -11.64 -7.99 16.11
N GLU A 309 -11.47 -8.79 15.08
CA GLU A 309 -12.29 -9.96 14.82
C GLU A 309 -11.43 -11.21 14.70
N GLU A 310 -11.70 -12.20 15.54
CA GLU A 310 -11.14 -13.53 15.38
C GLU A 310 -11.96 -14.30 14.34
N TYR A 311 -11.27 -14.90 13.36
CA TYR A 311 -11.85 -15.71 12.31
C TYR A 311 -11.06 -17.01 12.17
N VAL A 312 -11.75 -18.11 11.91
CA VAL A 312 -11.12 -19.38 11.54
C VAL A 312 -11.51 -19.68 10.11
N ASP A 313 -10.50 -19.72 9.24
CA ASP A 313 -10.71 -19.97 7.81
C ASP A 313 -11.09 -21.43 7.54
N GLU A 314 -11.42 -21.72 6.28
CA GLU A 314 -11.82 -23.07 5.85
C GLU A 314 -10.68 -24.11 5.99
N LEU A 315 -9.43 -23.68 6.20
CA LEU A 315 -8.28 -24.54 6.44
C LEU A 315 -8.01 -24.77 7.93
N GLY A 316 -8.81 -24.18 8.81
CA GLY A 316 -8.63 -24.22 10.26
C GLY A 316 -7.47 -23.34 10.75
N ARG A 317 -7.00 -22.39 9.93
CA ARG A 317 -6.05 -21.36 10.35
C ARG A 317 -6.78 -20.29 11.14
N TRP A 318 -6.13 -19.80 12.18
CA TRP A 318 -6.65 -18.69 12.95
C TRP A 318 -6.19 -17.39 12.29
N CYS A 319 -7.15 -16.50 12.05
CA CYS A 319 -6.96 -15.21 11.43
C CYS A 319 -7.40 -14.14 12.42
N LEU A 320 -6.55 -13.13 12.60
CA LEU A 320 -6.87 -11.94 13.38
C LEU A 320 -7.09 -10.77 12.43
N ILE A 321 -8.34 -10.32 12.35
CA ILE A 321 -8.77 -9.24 11.47
C ILE A 321 -8.81 -7.94 12.26
N PHE A 322 -8.17 -6.91 11.73
CA PHE A 322 -8.17 -5.54 12.23
C PHE A 322 -9.07 -4.71 11.32
N HIS A 323 -10.26 -4.38 11.78
CA HIS A 323 -11.14 -3.43 11.11
C HIS A 323 -10.68 -2.01 11.45
N ALA A 324 -10.01 -1.38 10.49
CA ALA A 324 -9.29 -0.13 10.65
C ALA A 324 -9.47 0.71 9.37
N PRO A 325 -10.47 1.62 9.33
CA PRO A 325 -10.83 2.37 8.11
C PRO A 325 -9.87 3.52 7.82
N PHE A 326 -8.57 3.30 7.91
CA PHE A 326 -7.51 4.31 7.79
C PHE A 326 -6.86 4.37 6.39
N GLY A 327 -7.31 3.53 5.46
CA GLY A 327 -6.78 3.47 4.11
C GLY A 327 -5.60 2.49 4.00
N ARG A 328 -5.39 1.96 2.79
CA ARG A 328 -4.48 0.83 2.58
C ARG A 328 -3.03 1.12 2.94
N ARG A 329 -2.53 2.34 2.72
CA ARG A 329 -1.12 2.70 3.01
C ARG A 329 -0.81 2.70 4.50
N VAL A 330 -1.75 3.17 5.33
CA VAL A 330 -1.65 3.12 6.80
C VAL A 330 -1.77 1.68 7.28
N ASN A 331 -2.77 0.95 6.76
CA ASN A 331 -2.96 -0.46 7.09
C ASN A 331 -1.78 -1.35 6.65
N ASP A 332 -1.09 -1.03 5.56
CA ASP A 332 0.11 -1.74 5.11
C ASP A 332 1.26 -1.58 6.12
N ALA A 333 1.50 -0.35 6.62
CA ALA A 333 2.45 -0.12 7.70
C ALA A 333 2.09 -0.92 8.97
N LEU A 334 0.87 -0.75 9.48
CA LEU A 334 0.44 -1.43 10.70
C LEU A 334 0.50 -2.95 10.56
N SER A 335 0.01 -3.50 9.44
CA SER A 335 -0.03 -4.94 9.20
C SER A 335 1.36 -5.56 9.17
N ARG A 336 2.35 -4.92 8.52
CA ARG A 336 3.73 -5.43 8.47
C ARG A 336 4.41 -5.37 9.82
N ALA A 337 4.21 -4.28 10.56
CA ALA A 337 4.78 -4.13 11.89
C ALA A 337 4.22 -5.21 12.84
N TYR A 338 2.90 -5.40 12.85
CA TYR A 338 2.27 -6.44 13.67
C TYR A 338 2.59 -7.85 13.19
N ALA A 339 2.63 -8.12 11.88
CA ALA A 339 3.02 -9.43 11.36
C ALA A 339 4.46 -9.78 11.74
N TYR A 340 5.38 -8.81 11.67
CA TYR A 340 6.77 -9.00 12.09
C TYR A 340 6.86 -9.34 13.58
N LYS A 341 6.20 -8.56 14.45
CA LYS A 341 6.17 -8.84 15.90
C LYS A 341 5.49 -10.18 16.21
N ALA A 342 4.38 -10.48 15.54
CA ALA A 342 3.69 -11.76 15.66
C ALA A 342 4.62 -12.91 15.27
N SER A 343 5.37 -12.79 14.16
CA SER A 343 6.35 -13.79 13.74
C SER A 343 7.48 -13.99 14.75
N LEU A 344 7.92 -12.93 15.45
CA LEU A 344 8.90 -13.06 16.54
C LEU A 344 8.31 -13.78 17.76
N LEU A 345 7.07 -13.46 18.14
CA LEU A 345 6.37 -14.07 19.28
C LEU A 345 6.06 -15.55 19.04
N THR A 346 5.65 -15.91 17.83
CA THR A 346 5.24 -17.29 17.49
C THR A 346 6.35 -18.13 16.88
N LYS A 347 7.46 -17.51 16.45
CA LYS A 347 8.53 -18.14 15.65
C LYS A 347 8.01 -18.79 14.36
N THR A 348 7.00 -18.20 13.76
CA THR A 348 6.38 -18.68 12.52
C THR A 348 6.11 -17.55 11.53
N ASN A 349 5.99 -17.87 10.24
CA ASN A 349 5.60 -16.89 9.24
C ASN A 349 4.11 -16.56 9.39
N VAL A 350 3.79 -15.26 9.50
CA VAL A 350 2.43 -14.75 9.56
C VAL A 350 2.06 -14.13 8.23
N GLY A 351 1.00 -14.63 7.59
CA GLY A 351 0.48 -14.09 6.34
C GLY A 351 -0.27 -12.78 6.57
N ILE A 352 -0.39 -11.97 5.53
CA ILE A 352 -1.01 -10.64 5.61
C ILE A 352 -2.02 -10.48 4.46
N GLY A 353 -3.26 -10.09 4.79
CA GLY A 353 -4.24 -9.53 3.85
C GLY A 353 -4.50 -8.06 4.18
N ILE A 354 -4.66 -7.17 3.18
CA ILE A 354 -4.81 -5.72 3.43
C ILE A 354 -5.81 -5.12 2.45
N THR A 355 -6.71 -4.30 2.97
CA THR A 355 -7.62 -3.42 2.21
C THR A 355 -7.56 -1.99 2.74
N ASP A 356 -8.38 -1.10 2.16
CA ASP A 356 -8.55 0.26 2.68
C ASP A 356 -9.25 0.29 4.05
N ASP A 357 -10.01 -0.75 4.37
CA ASP A 357 -10.86 -0.82 5.56
C ASP A 357 -10.29 -1.71 6.68
N GLY A 358 -9.14 -2.33 6.47
CA GLY A 358 -8.45 -3.09 7.49
C GLY A 358 -7.32 -3.96 6.98
N PHE A 359 -6.80 -4.80 7.86
CA PHE A 359 -5.84 -5.84 7.52
C PHE A 359 -6.08 -7.11 8.33
N MET A 360 -5.62 -8.25 7.82
CA MET A 360 -5.79 -9.57 8.42
C MET A 360 -4.43 -10.23 8.58
N LEU A 361 -4.16 -10.74 9.78
CA LEU A 361 -2.99 -11.57 10.08
C LEU A 361 -3.40 -13.04 10.06
N ILE A 362 -2.72 -13.84 9.25
CA ILE A 362 -3.05 -15.25 9.00
C ILE A 362 -1.99 -16.12 9.67
N PHE A 363 -2.38 -16.84 10.71
CA PHE A 363 -1.46 -17.67 11.48
C PHE A 363 -1.45 -19.11 10.96
N PRO A 364 -0.31 -19.82 11.01
CA PRO A 364 -0.28 -21.24 10.71
C PRO A 364 -1.23 -22.04 11.60
N ARG A 365 -1.69 -23.19 11.11
CA ARG A 365 -2.63 -24.05 11.84
C ARG A 365 -2.06 -24.43 13.21
N GLY A 366 -2.88 -24.27 14.25
CA GLY A 366 -2.49 -24.54 15.65
C GLY A 366 -1.73 -23.41 16.35
N VAL A 367 -1.42 -22.31 15.65
CA VAL A 367 -0.80 -21.13 16.25
C VAL A 367 -1.88 -20.10 16.57
N ARG A 368 -1.89 -19.61 17.82
CA ARG A 368 -2.74 -18.51 18.29
C ARG A 368 -1.96 -17.65 19.27
N ILE A 369 -2.30 -16.37 19.30
CA ILE A 369 -1.77 -15.41 20.28
C ILE A 369 -2.94 -14.63 20.88
N ARG A 370 -2.77 -14.07 22.08
CA ARG A 370 -3.78 -13.17 22.65
C ARG A 370 -3.71 -11.85 21.87
N PRO A 371 -4.83 -11.36 21.30
CA PRO A 371 -4.78 -10.14 20.48
C PRO A 371 -4.22 -8.91 21.20
N PHE A 372 -4.49 -8.77 22.50
CA PHE A 372 -3.94 -7.67 23.31
C PHE A 372 -2.42 -7.72 23.47
N ASP A 373 -1.82 -8.92 23.59
CA ASP A 373 -0.36 -9.06 23.66
C ASP A 373 0.29 -8.52 22.38
N LEU A 374 -0.38 -8.69 21.23
CA LEU A 374 0.10 -8.17 19.95
C LEU A 374 -0.07 -6.65 19.85
N ILE A 375 -1.24 -6.11 20.23
CA ILE A 375 -1.50 -4.67 20.17
C ILE A 375 -0.49 -3.89 21.03
N GLN A 376 -0.19 -4.41 22.23
CA GLN A 376 0.76 -3.80 23.16
C GLN A 376 2.23 -4.03 22.81
N SER A 377 2.53 -4.78 21.73
CA SER A 377 3.91 -5.13 21.36
C SER A 377 4.66 -4.05 20.55
N ILE A 378 3.97 -2.97 20.18
CA ILE A 378 4.50 -1.87 19.35
C ILE A 378 4.05 -0.55 19.94
N GLU A 379 5.02 0.30 20.23
CA GLU A 379 4.81 1.71 20.56
C GLU A 379 4.95 2.59 19.31
N SER A 380 4.25 3.72 19.29
CA SER A 380 4.24 4.69 18.20
C SER A 380 5.64 5.21 17.90
N SER A 381 6.49 5.40 18.91
CA SER A 381 7.89 5.82 18.76
C SER A 381 8.81 4.76 18.14
N GLU A 382 8.46 3.48 18.22
CA GLU A 382 9.28 2.38 17.71
C GLU A 382 8.88 1.93 16.31
N LEU A 383 7.71 2.37 15.80
CA LEU A 383 7.11 1.86 14.58
C LEU A 383 8.07 1.91 13.37
N ARG A 384 8.81 3.00 13.19
CA ARG A 384 9.77 3.15 12.09
C ARG A 384 10.89 2.10 12.15
N GLU A 385 11.46 1.85 13.31
CA GLU A 385 12.54 0.86 13.46
C GLU A 385 12.02 -0.57 13.28
N VAL A 386 10.84 -0.87 13.83
CA VAL A 386 10.16 -2.16 13.61
C VAL A 386 9.92 -2.38 12.12
N LEU A 387 9.42 -1.37 11.41
CA LEU A 387 9.16 -1.45 9.98
C LEU A 387 10.46 -1.61 9.18
N LYS A 388 11.53 -0.91 9.52
CA LYS A 388 12.84 -1.07 8.86
C LYS A 388 13.30 -2.52 8.91
N GLU A 389 13.21 -3.17 10.06
CA GLU A 389 13.56 -4.59 10.18
C GLU A 389 12.55 -5.51 9.48
N ALA A 390 11.25 -5.18 9.52
CA ALA A 390 10.21 -5.95 8.84
C ALA A 390 10.36 -5.96 7.30
N VAL A 391 10.83 -4.86 6.70
CA VAL A 391 11.02 -4.78 5.24
C VAL A 391 12.40 -5.23 4.79
N LYS A 392 13.38 -5.30 5.71
CA LYS A 392 14.75 -5.71 5.39
C LYS A 392 14.76 -7.14 4.86
N GLY A 393 15.40 -7.34 3.70
CA GLY A 393 15.48 -8.65 3.05
C GLY A 393 14.21 -9.09 2.31
N THR A 394 13.18 -8.24 2.23
CA THR A 394 12.00 -8.48 1.38
C THR A 394 12.26 -8.08 -0.08
N GLU A 395 11.46 -8.61 -1.02
CA GLU A 395 11.51 -8.17 -2.42
C GLU A 395 11.11 -6.71 -2.59
N LEU A 396 10.17 -6.20 -1.76
CA LEU A 396 9.83 -4.77 -1.71
C LEU A 396 11.07 -3.90 -1.49
N PHE A 397 11.89 -4.24 -0.51
CA PHE A 397 13.11 -3.48 -0.23
C PHE A 397 14.14 -3.59 -1.36
N ALA A 398 14.35 -4.79 -1.92
CA ALA A 398 15.28 -4.99 -3.02
C ALA A 398 14.88 -4.20 -4.28
N ASN A 399 13.59 -4.15 -4.59
CA ASN A 399 13.04 -3.44 -5.74
C ASN A 399 13.09 -1.92 -5.56
N ARG A 400 12.68 -1.42 -4.39
CA ARG A 400 12.78 0.02 -4.08
C ARG A 400 14.24 0.48 -4.05
N PHE A 401 15.14 -0.29 -3.45
CA PHE A 401 16.58 0.01 -3.52
C PHE A 401 17.07 0.08 -4.96
N ARG A 402 16.65 -0.83 -5.84
CA ARG A 402 16.98 -0.77 -7.27
C ARG A 402 16.47 0.53 -7.90
N HIS A 403 15.26 0.99 -7.57
CA HIS A 403 14.74 2.26 -8.05
C HIS A 403 15.58 3.45 -7.59
N CYS A 404 15.86 3.56 -6.28
CA CYS A 404 16.70 4.62 -5.73
C CYS A 404 18.11 4.59 -6.33
N ALA A 405 18.72 3.41 -6.43
CA ALA A 405 20.05 3.21 -6.98
C ALA A 405 20.13 3.59 -8.47
N VAL A 406 19.06 3.39 -9.24
CA VAL A 406 18.98 3.85 -10.63
C VAL A 406 18.84 5.37 -10.68
N ARG A 407 17.92 5.94 -9.89
CA ARG A 407 17.72 7.39 -9.81
C ARG A 407 18.98 8.11 -9.34
N SER A 408 19.76 7.53 -8.43
CA SER A 408 20.98 8.14 -7.91
C SER A 408 22.23 7.93 -8.78
N PHE A 409 22.11 7.33 -9.96
CA PHE A 409 23.22 6.91 -10.84
C PHE A 409 24.19 5.87 -10.23
N MET A 410 23.80 5.17 -9.17
CA MET A 410 24.56 4.02 -8.69
C MET A 410 24.55 2.90 -9.74
N ILE A 411 23.37 2.69 -10.31
CA ILE A 411 23.10 1.74 -11.38
C ILE A 411 22.64 2.53 -12.61
N LEU A 412 23.34 2.38 -13.72
CA LEU A 412 22.98 3.09 -14.94
C LEU A 412 21.91 2.32 -15.74
N ARG A 413 20.92 3.04 -16.27
CA ARG A 413 19.98 2.63 -17.33
C ARG A 413 20.71 2.43 -18.66
N ALA A 414 21.63 3.31 -19.01
CA ALA A 414 22.42 3.22 -20.22
C ALA A 414 23.86 3.71 -20.01
N TYR A 415 24.81 3.07 -20.70
CA TYR A 415 26.22 3.40 -20.62
C TYR A 415 26.89 3.24 -21.98
N LYS A 416 27.65 4.26 -22.41
CA LYS A 416 28.37 4.30 -23.70
C LYS A 416 27.47 3.93 -24.90
N GLY A 417 26.24 4.43 -24.92
CA GLY A 417 25.28 4.17 -26.00
C GLY A 417 24.53 2.83 -25.92
N HIS A 418 24.81 1.99 -24.92
CA HIS A 418 24.10 0.71 -24.73
C HIS A 418 23.12 0.79 -23.57
N VAL A 419 21.88 0.37 -23.82
CA VAL A 419 20.85 0.21 -22.78
C VAL A 419 21.15 -1.05 -21.96
N ILE A 420 21.11 -0.90 -20.64
CA ILE A 420 21.28 -1.99 -19.69
C ILE A 420 19.89 -2.51 -19.33
N SER A 421 19.66 -3.79 -19.60
CA SER A 421 18.37 -4.44 -19.31
C SER A 421 18.00 -4.37 -17.82
N VAL A 422 16.70 -4.43 -17.51
CA VAL A 422 16.23 -4.34 -16.13
C VAL A 422 16.75 -5.52 -15.30
N GLU A 423 16.82 -6.72 -15.87
CA GLU A 423 17.35 -7.93 -15.23
C GLU A 423 18.81 -7.72 -14.78
N LYS A 424 19.64 -7.13 -15.65
CA LYS A 424 21.04 -6.83 -15.35
C LYS A 424 21.15 -5.79 -14.24
N ARG A 425 20.27 -4.77 -14.25
CA ARG A 425 20.25 -3.74 -13.20
C ARG A 425 19.84 -4.33 -11.85
N LYS A 426 18.85 -5.23 -11.82
CA LYS A 426 18.47 -5.91 -10.58
C LYS A 426 19.59 -6.77 -10.02
N LEU A 427 20.27 -7.56 -10.85
CA LEU A 427 21.41 -8.36 -10.40
C LEU A 427 22.52 -7.49 -9.79
N ARG A 428 22.75 -6.29 -10.35
CA ARG A 428 23.69 -5.32 -9.77
C ARG A 428 23.18 -4.77 -8.44
N ALA A 429 21.90 -4.43 -8.33
CA ALA A 429 21.28 -3.97 -7.08
C ALA A 429 21.40 -5.02 -5.97
N GLU A 430 21.02 -6.27 -6.23
CA GLU A 430 21.13 -7.40 -5.28
C GLU A 430 22.57 -7.59 -4.78
N LYS A 431 23.57 -7.40 -5.66
CA LYS A 431 24.98 -7.48 -5.27
C LYS A 431 25.40 -6.31 -4.40
N LEU A 432 25.03 -5.08 -4.77
CA LEU A 432 25.41 -3.87 -4.04
C LEU A 432 24.79 -3.83 -2.64
N LEU A 433 23.52 -4.25 -2.53
CA LEU A 433 22.77 -4.25 -1.29
C LEU A 433 23.48 -5.00 -0.14
N LYS A 434 24.25 -6.04 -0.46
CA LYS A 434 24.98 -6.85 0.53
C LYS A 434 26.14 -6.12 1.21
N TYR A 435 26.57 -4.98 0.68
CA TYR A 435 27.76 -4.27 1.12
C TYR A 435 27.49 -2.85 1.61
N LEU A 436 26.26 -2.37 1.47
CA LEU A 436 25.87 -1.04 1.92
C LEU A 436 25.34 -1.12 3.35
N GLY A 437 25.85 -0.26 4.23
CA GLY A 437 25.33 -0.08 5.57
C GLY A 437 24.02 0.70 5.59
N ALA A 438 23.29 0.63 6.71
CA ALA A 438 22.01 1.33 6.89
C ALA A 438 22.15 2.86 6.76
N ASP A 439 23.30 3.41 7.15
CA ASP A 439 23.58 4.85 7.08
C ASP A 439 23.94 5.35 5.68
N PHE A 440 24.12 4.44 4.71
CA PHE A 440 24.43 4.83 3.35
C PHE A 440 23.26 5.64 2.75
N PRO A 441 23.49 6.78 2.08
CA PRO A 441 22.43 7.74 1.74
C PRO A 441 21.33 7.12 0.86
N ILE A 442 21.69 6.20 -0.04
CA ILE A 442 20.69 5.53 -0.91
C ILE A 442 19.93 4.42 -0.16
N ILE A 443 20.49 3.86 0.90
CA ILE A 443 19.78 2.94 1.79
C ILE A 443 18.80 3.72 2.68
N LYS A 444 19.23 4.85 3.26
CA LYS A 444 18.34 5.78 3.96
C LYS A 444 17.17 6.22 3.08
N GLU A 445 17.46 6.59 1.83
CA GLU A 445 16.46 6.92 0.82
C GLU A 445 15.47 5.78 0.56
N THR A 446 15.97 4.55 0.45
CA THR A 446 15.13 3.37 0.23
C THR A 446 14.15 3.17 1.38
N PHE A 447 14.62 3.32 2.63
CA PHE A 447 13.72 3.27 3.78
C PHE A 447 12.70 4.40 3.77
N ARG A 448 13.13 5.64 3.47
CA ARG A 448 12.24 6.81 3.36
C ARG A 448 11.13 6.55 2.33
N GLU A 449 11.46 6.12 1.11
CA GLU A 449 10.49 5.84 0.05
C GLU A 449 9.53 4.73 0.44
N ILE A 450 10.01 3.65 1.08
CA ILE A 450 9.13 2.57 1.54
C ILE A 450 8.17 3.03 2.63
N LEU A 451 8.68 3.72 3.66
CA LEU A 451 7.90 4.08 4.83
C LEU A 451 6.92 5.24 4.55
N GLU A 452 7.32 6.20 3.71
CA GLU A 452 6.59 7.45 3.50
C GLU A 452 5.86 7.54 2.15
N ASP A 453 6.37 6.91 1.09
CA ASP A 453 5.77 6.99 -0.26
C ASP A 453 4.97 5.73 -0.61
N TYR A 454 5.48 4.54 -0.28
CA TYR A 454 4.76 3.28 -0.45
C TYR A 454 3.73 3.07 0.66
N MET A 455 4.17 3.16 1.91
CA MET A 455 3.31 3.14 3.10
C MET A 455 2.94 4.57 3.51
N ASP A 456 2.17 4.70 4.59
CA ASP A 456 1.94 5.98 5.24
C ASP A 456 2.30 5.85 6.72
N VAL A 457 3.60 5.87 7.01
CA VAL A 457 4.11 5.68 8.37
C VAL A 457 3.70 6.81 9.32
N GLU A 458 3.57 8.05 8.81
CA GLU A 458 3.21 9.21 9.64
C GLU A 458 1.81 9.03 10.25
N HIS A 459 0.80 8.74 9.42
CA HIS A 459 -0.54 8.51 9.95
C HIS A 459 -0.66 7.16 10.69
N ALA A 460 0.20 6.18 10.39
CA ALA A 460 0.27 4.96 11.21
C ALA A 460 0.82 5.25 12.63
N GLU A 461 1.80 6.13 12.77
CA GLU A 461 2.29 6.63 14.07
C GLU A 461 1.17 7.40 14.81
N GLU A 462 0.38 8.21 14.09
CA GLU A 462 -0.81 8.89 14.66
C GLU A 462 -1.85 7.88 15.18
N VAL A 463 -2.14 6.82 14.43
CA VAL A 463 -3.07 5.76 14.87
C VAL A 463 -2.57 5.07 16.13
N LEU A 464 -1.29 4.66 16.18
CA LEU A 464 -0.73 4.02 17.37
C LEU A 464 -0.74 4.96 18.58
N ARG A 465 -0.41 6.24 18.40
CA ARG A 465 -0.48 7.25 19.46
C ARG A 465 -1.92 7.46 19.94
N GLY A 466 -2.90 7.43 19.04
CA GLY A 466 -4.31 7.46 19.40
C GLY A 466 -4.72 6.26 20.25
N ILE A 467 -4.17 5.07 19.99
CA ILE A 467 -4.39 3.88 20.82
C ILE A 467 -3.75 4.06 22.21
N GLU A 468 -2.51 4.54 22.27
CA GLU A 468 -1.76 4.77 23.52
C GLU A 468 -2.44 5.78 24.44
N THR A 469 -2.96 6.86 23.87
CA THR A 469 -3.67 7.93 24.61
C THR A 469 -5.12 7.59 24.92
N GLY A 470 -5.68 6.54 24.30
CA GLY A 470 -7.08 6.13 24.45
C GLY A 470 -8.07 6.93 23.59
N GLU A 471 -7.59 7.81 22.71
CA GLU A 471 -8.42 8.51 21.70
C GLU A 471 -9.01 7.53 20.68
N ILE A 472 -8.25 6.51 20.31
CA ILE A 472 -8.69 5.39 19.47
C ILE A 472 -8.87 4.16 20.37
N LYS A 473 -10.11 3.71 20.52
CA LYS A 473 -10.43 2.50 21.27
C LYS A 473 -10.15 1.25 20.44
N VAL A 474 -9.63 0.21 21.07
CA VAL A 474 -9.45 -1.11 20.45
C VAL A 474 -10.34 -2.10 21.16
N GLU A 475 -11.32 -2.66 20.45
CA GLU A 475 -12.33 -3.56 21.00
C GLU A 475 -12.34 -4.89 20.26
N ILE A 476 -12.49 -6.00 20.98
CA ILE A 476 -12.54 -7.35 20.39
C ILE A 476 -14.00 -7.79 20.28
N ILE A 477 -14.41 -8.23 19.09
CA ILE A 477 -15.73 -8.83 18.88
C ILE A 477 -15.79 -10.17 19.62
N LYS A 478 -16.84 -10.34 20.43
CA LYS A 478 -17.15 -11.62 21.07
C LYS A 478 -18.12 -12.41 20.20
N LYS A 479 -17.61 -13.34 19.39
CA LYS A 479 -18.42 -14.26 18.57
C LYS A 479 -18.50 -15.64 19.20
N ARG A 480 -19.67 -16.27 19.14
CA ARG A 480 -19.87 -17.68 19.53
C ARG A 480 -19.25 -18.65 18.51
N ASP A 481 -19.34 -18.29 17.22
CA ASP A 481 -18.80 -19.08 16.10
C ASP A 481 -17.74 -18.26 15.37
N LEU A 482 -16.49 -18.73 15.42
CA LEU A 482 -15.35 -18.07 14.77
C LEU A 482 -15.28 -18.37 13.26
N THR A 483 -16.08 -19.29 12.74
CA THR A 483 -16.15 -19.62 11.30
C THR A 483 -17.05 -18.66 10.51
N ILE A 484 -17.73 -17.74 11.20
CA ILE A 484 -18.64 -16.76 10.61
C ILE A 484 -18.01 -15.39 10.70
N ALA A 485 -17.72 -14.81 9.54
CA ALA A 485 -17.13 -13.49 9.40
C ALA A 485 -18.21 -12.39 9.42
N SER A 486 -17.90 -11.27 10.06
CA SER A 486 -18.76 -10.08 10.01
C SER A 486 -18.85 -9.52 8.58
N PRO A 487 -19.97 -8.89 8.19
CA PRO A 487 -20.11 -8.27 6.87
C PRO A 487 -18.94 -7.35 6.45
N PHE A 488 -18.35 -6.62 7.39
CA PHE A 488 -17.21 -5.74 7.10
C PHE A 488 -15.90 -6.51 6.85
N ALA A 489 -15.82 -7.77 7.28
CA ALA A 489 -14.64 -8.61 7.06
C ALA A 489 -14.65 -9.29 5.69
N HIS A 490 -15.80 -9.36 5.01
CA HIS A 490 -15.96 -10.15 3.78
C HIS A 490 -14.98 -9.72 2.69
N ASN A 491 -14.90 -8.44 2.39
CA ASN A 491 -13.98 -7.92 1.37
C ASN A 491 -12.51 -8.15 1.72
N LEU A 492 -12.16 -8.04 3.01
CA LEU A 492 -10.81 -8.27 3.48
C LEU A 492 -10.42 -9.76 3.41
N ILE A 493 -11.31 -10.67 3.80
CA ILE A 493 -11.10 -12.12 3.67
C ILE A 493 -10.98 -12.50 2.20
N LEU A 494 -11.87 -12.00 1.34
CA LEU A 494 -11.79 -12.23 -0.11
C LEU A 494 -10.49 -11.69 -0.71
N SER A 495 -10.03 -10.52 -0.25
CA SER A 495 -8.74 -9.95 -0.65
C SER A 495 -7.52 -10.72 -0.12
N ALA A 496 -7.71 -11.69 0.77
CA ALA A 496 -6.63 -12.47 1.35
C ALA A 496 -6.69 -13.95 0.92
N GLU A 497 -7.89 -14.47 0.62
CA GLU A 497 -8.13 -15.87 0.28
C GLU A 497 -8.37 -16.13 -1.21
N SER A 498 -8.90 -15.15 -1.95
CA SER A 498 -9.48 -15.44 -3.26
C SER A 498 -8.51 -15.13 -4.38
N ASP A 499 -8.29 -16.14 -5.23
CA ASP A 499 -7.74 -15.86 -6.56
C ASP A 499 -8.17 -16.80 -7.70
N ILE A 500 -9.23 -17.58 -7.49
CA ILE A 500 -10.16 -17.96 -8.58
C ILE A 500 -11.53 -18.01 -7.96
N LEU A 501 -12.07 -16.84 -7.67
CA LEU A 501 -13.50 -16.71 -7.70
C LEU A 501 -13.78 -15.81 -8.90
N THR A 502 -14.39 -16.37 -9.95
CA THR A 502 -15.11 -15.51 -10.92
C THR A 502 -16.03 -14.57 -10.12
N MET A 503 -16.51 -13.45 -10.70
CA MET A 503 -17.51 -12.62 -9.99
C MET A 503 -18.63 -13.48 -9.37
N LYS A 504 -19.00 -14.56 -10.06
CA LYS A 504 -19.96 -15.57 -9.62
C LYS A 504 -19.54 -16.36 -8.38
N ASP A 505 -18.28 -16.76 -8.25
CA ASP A 505 -17.87 -17.50 -7.06
C ASP A 505 -17.63 -16.55 -5.86
N ARG A 506 -17.28 -15.27 -6.11
CA ARG A 506 -17.19 -14.23 -5.06
C ARG A 506 -18.57 -14.01 -4.50
N GLU A 507 -19.54 -13.84 -5.40
CA GLU A 507 -20.95 -13.78 -5.08
C GLU A 507 -21.40 -15.04 -4.32
N SER A 508 -21.02 -16.23 -4.76
CA SER A 508 -21.38 -17.49 -4.09
C SER A 508 -20.81 -17.59 -2.67
N TRP A 509 -19.55 -17.18 -2.46
CA TRP A 509 -18.94 -17.16 -1.13
C TRP A 509 -19.63 -16.14 -0.21
N ILE A 510 -19.87 -14.92 -0.70
CA ILE A 510 -20.59 -13.87 0.03
C ILE A 510 -22.01 -14.36 0.39
N LEU A 511 -22.73 -14.96 -0.55
CA LEU A 511 -24.05 -15.55 -0.31
C LEU A 511 -23.99 -16.66 0.74
N SER A 512 -22.97 -17.52 0.70
CA SER A 512 -22.80 -18.57 1.71
C SER A 512 -22.57 -17.98 3.12
N MET A 513 -21.84 -16.88 3.24
CA MET A 513 -21.66 -16.17 4.50
C MET A 513 -22.97 -15.52 4.97
N TYR A 514 -23.72 -14.87 4.07
CA TYR A 514 -25.04 -14.33 4.38
C TYR A 514 -26.02 -15.41 4.86
N GLU A 515 -26.00 -16.60 4.26
CA GLU A 515 -26.80 -17.74 4.71
C GLU A 515 -26.40 -18.21 6.12
N ARG A 516 -25.09 -18.30 6.42
CA ARG A 516 -24.59 -18.62 7.77
C ARG A 516 -25.03 -17.58 8.79
N ILE A 517 -24.92 -16.29 8.44
CA ILE A 517 -25.40 -15.18 9.27
C ILE A 517 -26.92 -15.31 9.52
N ARG A 518 -27.72 -15.56 8.48
CA ARG A 518 -29.17 -15.76 8.63
C ARG A 518 -29.49 -16.91 9.58
N LYS A 519 -28.84 -18.07 9.42
CA LYS A 519 -29.03 -19.24 10.29
C LYS A 519 -28.70 -18.93 11.75
N LEU A 520 -27.63 -18.18 12.01
CA LEU A 520 -27.30 -17.71 13.37
C LEU A 520 -28.40 -16.81 13.97
N VAL A 521 -28.92 -15.87 13.17
CA VAL A 521 -29.98 -14.95 13.62
C VAL A 521 -31.26 -15.72 13.94
N GLU A 522 -31.65 -16.67 13.09
CA GLU A 522 -32.83 -17.52 13.32
C GLU A 522 -32.67 -18.40 14.56
N ALA A 523 -31.50 -19.00 14.77
CA ALA A 523 -31.20 -19.79 15.96
C ALA A 523 -31.27 -18.95 17.24
N SER A 524 -30.79 -17.70 17.20
CA SER A 524 -30.83 -16.78 18.34
C SER A 524 -32.25 -16.35 18.69
N LYS A 525 -33.14 -16.17 17.70
CA LYS A 525 -34.56 -15.87 17.93
C LYS A 525 -35.30 -17.03 18.59
N LYS A 526 -35.08 -18.27 18.12
CA LYS A 526 -35.68 -19.46 18.72
C LYS A 526 -35.25 -19.69 20.17
N GLN A 527 -34.03 -19.29 20.55
CA GLN A 527 -33.54 -19.33 21.94
C GLN A 527 -34.11 -18.24 22.85
N LEU A 528 -34.66 -17.15 22.29
CA LEU A 528 -35.32 -16.07 23.04
C LEU A 528 -36.82 -16.31 23.20
N GLU A 529 -37.40 -17.15 22.33
CA GLU A 529 -38.81 -17.57 22.37
C GLU A 529 -39.04 -18.81 23.27
N GLN A 530 -37.97 -19.50 23.67
CA GLN A 530 -37.94 -20.57 24.68
C GLN A 530 -37.48 -20.00 26.02
#